data_AF-R6XX71-F1
#
_entry.id   AF-R6XX71-F1
#
_cell.length_a   1.000
_cell.length_b   1.000
_cell.length_c   1.000
_cell.angle_alpha   90.00
_cell.angle_beta   90.00
_cell.angle_gamma   90.00
#
_symmetry.space_group_name_H-M   'P 1'
#
loop_
_entity.id
_entity.type
_entity.pdbx_description
1 polymer ?
#
loop_
_entity_poly.entity_id
_entity_poly.type
_entity_poly.pdbx_seq_one_letter_code
_entity_poly.pdbx_strand_id
1 'polypeptide(L)'
;MIKYHLLIDERSTISLFTNKLKDASTIRFFGLSKNYSEATNNLPNIYLSDIVVVSENLGIQFLDNFSHLFVTNSTTSSHACKVVKLVLTKDEVNEVNASLYKEMGYDDCISLKESDKDLIKHLNTLVYQKLCSLYNHSLKKSLDDGIEIPGFNEIMVDILHDFGIPASLTGYQYLKRAIEMAFLNIDTVVGGVTKVIYPTIAQMYNTTSPRVERSMRHAIETGWCRAKIETMEKIFSYSYSNEKGKPTNGEFIANISDYLIIHFRKERKEYLSAHPDNVENVNHIINISNAVSIGNNKEKEPVI
;
A
#
# COMPACT_ATOMS: atom_id res chain seq x y z
N MET A 1 13.63 0.70 0.05
CA MET A 1 14.14 0.69 -1.34
C MET A 1 13.65 -0.59 -1.99
N ILE A 2 13.01 -0.48 -3.14
CA ILE A 2 12.50 -1.59 -3.95
C ILE A 2 13.68 -2.41 -4.46
N LYS A 3 13.67 -3.72 -4.25
CA LYS A 3 14.68 -4.68 -4.69
C LYS A 3 14.19 -5.39 -5.94
N TYR A 4 14.95 -5.38 -7.02
CA TYR A 4 14.60 -6.16 -8.21
C TYR A 4 15.61 -7.28 -8.49
N HIS A 5 15.10 -8.44 -8.89
CA HIS A 5 15.86 -9.59 -9.37
C HIS A 5 15.61 -9.81 -10.86
N LEU A 6 16.68 -10.06 -11.62
CA LEU A 6 16.61 -10.25 -13.07
C LEU A 6 16.71 -11.73 -13.45
N LEU A 7 15.80 -12.21 -14.27
CA LEU A 7 15.88 -13.49 -14.99
C LEU A 7 16.10 -13.20 -16.47
N ILE A 8 17.36 -12.98 -16.84
CA ILE A 8 17.77 -12.53 -18.17
C ILE A 8 19.14 -13.16 -18.50
N ASP A 9 19.28 -13.74 -19.68
CA ASP A 9 20.53 -14.34 -20.17
C ASP A 9 21.39 -13.34 -20.96
N GLU A 10 20.75 -12.45 -21.71
CA GLU A 10 21.37 -11.51 -22.62
C GLU A 10 22.00 -10.30 -21.90
N ARG A 11 23.32 -10.16 -22.01
CA ARG A 11 24.10 -9.09 -21.36
C ARG A 11 23.68 -7.68 -21.77
N SER A 12 23.39 -7.45 -23.05
CA SER A 12 22.95 -6.14 -23.56
C SER A 12 21.66 -5.69 -22.90
N THR A 13 20.69 -6.60 -22.76
CA THR A 13 19.40 -6.36 -22.10
C THR A 13 19.58 -6.06 -20.61
N ILE A 14 20.45 -6.82 -19.91
CA ILE A 14 20.78 -6.55 -18.51
C ILE A 14 21.36 -5.14 -18.36
N SER A 15 22.38 -4.78 -19.17
CA SER A 15 23.01 -3.46 -19.11
C SER A 15 22.02 -2.33 -19.43
N LEU A 16 21.18 -2.49 -20.45
CA LEU A 16 20.18 -1.49 -20.80
C LEU A 16 19.18 -1.27 -19.67
N PHE A 17 18.58 -2.35 -19.14
CA PHE A 17 17.60 -2.27 -18.06
C PHE A 17 18.19 -1.67 -16.78
N THR A 18 19.37 -2.14 -16.36
CA THR A 18 20.04 -1.62 -15.16
C THR A 18 20.44 -0.14 -15.29
N ASN A 19 20.86 0.30 -16.49
CA ASN A 19 21.19 1.71 -16.73
C ASN A 19 19.98 2.62 -16.62
N LYS A 20 18.80 2.20 -17.13
CA LYS A 20 17.55 2.97 -16.99
C LYS A 20 17.14 3.21 -15.53
N LEU A 21 17.57 2.34 -14.61
CA LEU A 21 17.25 2.41 -13.19
C LEU A 21 18.40 2.97 -12.34
N LYS A 22 19.53 3.36 -12.94
CA LYS A 22 20.75 3.74 -12.21
C LYS A 22 20.57 4.97 -11.32
N ASP A 23 19.78 5.94 -11.79
CA ASP A 23 19.54 7.20 -11.08
C ASP A 23 18.34 7.13 -10.12
N ALA A 24 17.64 5.99 -10.08
CA ALA A 24 16.52 5.77 -9.18
C ALA A 24 17.02 5.43 -7.77
N SER A 25 17.07 6.42 -6.86
CA SER A 25 17.44 6.19 -5.45
C SER A 25 16.48 5.25 -4.70
N THR A 26 15.31 4.99 -5.27
CA THR A 26 14.23 4.21 -4.66
C THR A 26 14.28 2.74 -5.05
N ILE A 27 15.00 2.38 -6.12
CA ILE A 27 15.06 1.03 -6.70
C ILE A 27 16.52 0.57 -6.70
N ARG A 28 16.78 -0.67 -6.25
CA ARG A 28 18.12 -1.26 -6.23
C ARG A 28 18.15 -2.64 -6.86
N PHE A 29 19.23 -2.93 -7.57
CA PHE A 29 19.54 -4.26 -8.04
C PHE A 29 19.77 -5.20 -6.85
N PHE A 30 19.17 -6.39 -6.90
CA PHE A 30 19.27 -7.39 -5.83
C PHE A 30 19.92 -8.70 -6.28
N GLY A 31 19.61 -9.18 -7.48
CA GLY A 31 20.15 -10.44 -7.98
C GLY A 31 19.90 -10.67 -9.46
N LEU A 32 20.61 -11.67 -10.00
CA LEU A 32 20.53 -12.09 -11.40
C LEU A 32 20.53 -13.63 -11.46
N SER A 33 19.68 -14.18 -12.30
CA SER A 33 19.68 -15.58 -12.72
C SER A 33 19.60 -15.64 -14.24
N LYS A 34 20.49 -16.37 -14.91
CA LYS A 34 20.56 -16.40 -16.38
C LYS A 34 19.81 -17.57 -17.01
N ASN A 35 19.45 -18.56 -16.22
CA ASN A 35 18.81 -19.79 -16.71
C ASN A 35 17.95 -20.40 -15.59
N TYR A 36 17.25 -21.48 -15.94
CA TYR A 36 16.24 -22.10 -15.07
C TYR A 36 16.87 -22.72 -13.81
N SER A 37 18.07 -23.30 -13.96
CA SER A 37 18.83 -23.87 -12.84
C SER A 37 19.26 -22.79 -11.84
N GLU A 38 19.81 -21.67 -12.34
CA GLU A 38 20.14 -20.51 -11.51
C GLU A 38 18.90 -19.88 -10.87
N ALA A 39 17.77 -19.81 -11.57
CA ALA A 39 16.51 -19.32 -11.00
C ALA A 39 16.03 -20.22 -9.85
N THR A 40 16.13 -21.54 -10.00
CA THR A 40 15.76 -22.52 -8.98
C THR A 40 16.65 -22.39 -7.74
N ASN A 41 17.97 -22.30 -7.92
CA ASN A 41 18.92 -22.16 -6.82
C ASN A 41 18.78 -20.82 -6.09
N ASN A 42 18.46 -19.75 -6.82
CA ASN A 42 18.28 -18.41 -6.27
C ASN A 42 16.85 -18.11 -5.80
N LEU A 43 15.94 -19.09 -5.81
CA LEU A 43 14.54 -18.88 -5.46
C LEU A 43 14.33 -18.22 -4.07
N PRO A 44 15.12 -18.53 -3.03
CA PRO A 44 15.05 -17.80 -1.76
C PRO A 44 15.36 -16.31 -1.89
N ASN A 45 16.34 -15.94 -2.72
CA ASN A 45 16.66 -14.53 -2.99
C ASN A 45 15.57 -13.86 -3.83
N ILE A 46 15.02 -14.58 -4.81
CA ILE A 46 13.89 -14.11 -5.62
C ILE A 46 12.70 -13.77 -4.70
N TYR A 47 12.40 -14.58 -3.68
CA TYR A 47 11.34 -14.27 -2.71
C TYR A 47 11.65 -13.09 -1.78
N LEU A 48 12.91 -12.69 -1.61
CA LEU A 48 13.28 -11.50 -0.83
C LEU A 48 13.31 -10.20 -1.66
N SER A 49 13.09 -10.31 -2.99
CA SER A 49 12.96 -9.18 -3.89
C SER A 49 11.52 -8.66 -3.91
N ASP A 50 11.34 -7.38 -4.24
CA ASP A 50 10.01 -6.77 -4.43
C ASP A 50 9.51 -6.98 -5.87
N ILE A 51 10.45 -7.12 -6.82
CA ILE A 51 10.16 -7.28 -8.25
C ILE A 51 11.06 -8.37 -8.83
N VAL A 52 10.47 -9.24 -9.64
CA VAL A 52 11.18 -10.19 -10.51
C VAL A 52 10.89 -9.83 -11.95
N VAL A 53 11.93 -9.56 -12.71
CA VAL A 53 11.83 -9.23 -14.14
C VAL A 53 12.35 -10.40 -14.96
N VAL A 54 11.50 -11.02 -15.77
CA VAL A 54 11.83 -12.19 -16.60
C VAL A 54 11.83 -11.78 -18.07
N SER A 55 12.91 -12.06 -18.79
CA SER A 55 12.99 -11.72 -20.22
C SER A 55 12.13 -12.65 -21.07
N GLU A 56 11.35 -12.07 -21.99
CA GLU A 56 10.64 -12.80 -23.04
C GLU A 56 11.56 -13.69 -23.89
N ASN A 57 12.82 -13.28 -24.10
CA ASN A 57 13.79 -14.00 -24.93
C ASN A 57 14.12 -15.41 -24.40
N LEU A 58 13.85 -15.69 -23.12
CA LEU A 58 14.01 -17.03 -22.54
C LEU A 58 12.95 -18.02 -23.06
N GLY A 59 11.91 -17.53 -23.71
CA GLY A 59 10.87 -18.31 -24.37
C GLY A 59 9.64 -18.59 -23.50
N ILE A 60 8.50 -18.83 -24.15
CA ILE A 60 7.21 -19.06 -23.50
C ILE A 60 7.27 -20.25 -22.52
N GLN A 61 7.91 -21.35 -22.91
CA GLN A 61 8.04 -22.52 -22.04
C GLN A 61 8.83 -22.22 -20.75
N PHE A 62 9.82 -21.34 -20.83
CA PHE A 62 10.55 -20.90 -19.64
C PHE A 62 9.66 -20.06 -18.73
N LEU A 63 8.93 -19.10 -19.29
CA LEU A 63 8.02 -18.22 -18.55
C LEU A 63 6.98 -19.05 -17.78
N ASP A 64 6.38 -20.04 -18.45
CA ASP A 64 5.39 -20.92 -17.88
C ASP A 64 5.97 -21.75 -16.72
N ASN A 65 7.09 -22.45 -16.98
CA ASN A 65 7.77 -23.26 -15.98
C ASN A 65 8.21 -22.44 -14.77
N PHE A 66 8.72 -21.22 -14.99
CA PHE A 66 9.12 -20.34 -13.89
C PHE A 66 7.91 -19.90 -13.05
N SER A 67 6.79 -19.53 -13.69
CA SER A 67 5.57 -19.17 -12.97
C SER A 67 5.07 -20.31 -12.10
N HIS A 68 5.06 -21.54 -12.64
CA HIS A 68 4.72 -22.75 -11.89
C HIS A 68 5.68 -23.04 -10.74
N LEU A 69 7.00 -22.96 -10.97
CA LEU A 69 8.03 -23.12 -9.96
C LEU A 69 7.84 -22.11 -8.81
N PHE A 70 7.62 -20.85 -9.17
CA PHE A 70 7.44 -19.76 -8.23
C PHE A 70 6.23 -19.98 -7.32
N VAL A 71 5.09 -20.38 -7.89
CA VAL A 71 3.85 -20.62 -7.14
C VAL A 71 3.97 -21.87 -6.26
N THR A 72 4.51 -22.97 -6.80
CA THR A 72 4.62 -24.25 -6.07
C THR A 72 5.48 -24.14 -4.82
N ASN A 73 6.53 -23.32 -4.87
CA ASN A 73 7.43 -23.11 -3.74
C ASN A 73 7.07 -21.86 -2.91
N SER A 74 6.00 -21.14 -3.25
CA SER A 74 5.65 -19.89 -2.55
C SER A 74 5.34 -20.10 -1.06
N THR A 75 4.90 -21.31 -0.67
CA THR A 75 4.62 -21.67 0.73
C THR A 75 5.88 -21.64 1.60
N THR A 76 7.08 -21.65 1.01
CA THR A 76 8.34 -21.60 1.77
C THR A 76 8.70 -20.17 2.21
N SER A 77 7.98 -19.14 1.78
CA SER A 77 8.26 -17.75 2.14
C SER A 77 7.01 -16.88 2.18
N SER A 78 6.76 -16.24 3.33
CA SER A 78 5.71 -15.23 3.48
C SER A 78 5.91 -14.00 2.58
N HIS A 79 7.12 -13.80 2.04
CA HIS A 79 7.42 -12.70 1.14
C HIS A 79 7.06 -13.00 -0.32
N ALA A 80 6.89 -14.28 -0.69
CA ALA A 80 6.59 -14.69 -2.06
C ALA A 80 5.32 -14.04 -2.63
N CYS A 81 4.30 -13.83 -1.79
CA CYS A 81 3.05 -13.19 -2.19
C CYS A 81 3.21 -11.68 -2.49
N LYS A 82 4.27 -11.05 -1.97
CA LYS A 82 4.58 -9.61 -2.12
C LYS A 82 5.33 -9.30 -3.42
N VAL A 83 5.97 -10.30 -4.03
CA VAL A 83 6.77 -10.12 -5.25
C VAL A 83 5.89 -9.80 -6.45
N VAL A 84 6.24 -8.76 -7.20
CA VAL A 84 5.66 -8.45 -8.51
C VAL A 84 6.43 -9.19 -9.59
N LYS A 85 5.76 -10.05 -10.36
CA LYS A 85 6.35 -10.79 -11.49
C LYS A 85 6.10 -10.03 -12.79
N LEU A 86 7.16 -9.60 -13.45
CA LEU A 86 7.11 -8.83 -14.70
C LEU A 86 7.77 -9.56 -15.85
N VAL A 87 7.17 -9.45 -17.04
CA VAL A 87 7.82 -9.85 -18.29
C VAL A 87 8.46 -8.63 -18.95
N LEU A 88 9.74 -8.74 -19.31
CA LEU A 88 10.46 -7.73 -20.08
C LEU A 88 10.47 -8.11 -21.55
N THR A 89 9.80 -7.30 -22.36
CA THR A 89 9.77 -7.43 -23.81
C THR A 89 10.71 -6.42 -24.49
N LYS A 90 11.29 -6.82 -25.63
CA LYS A 90 11.99 -5.92 -26.55
C LYS A 90 11.03 -5.17 -27.45
N ASP A 91 9.85 -5.73 -27.67
CA ASP A 91 8.81 -5.16 -28.52
C ASP A 91 7.92 -4.18 -27.74
N GLU A 92 6.94 -3.59 -28.43
CA GLU A 92 5.93 -2.77 -27.75
C GLU A 92 4.95 -3.66 -27.00
N VAL A 93 4.59 -3.22 -25.79
CA VAL A 93 3.52 -3.84 -25.03
C VAL A 93 2.20 -3.58 -25.76
N ASN A 94 1.44 -4.65 -26.03
CA ASN A 94 0.14 -4.60 -26.67
C ASN A 94 -0.85 -5.50 -25.91
N GLU A 95 -2.13 -5.43 -26.27
CA GLU A 95 -3.16 -6.17 -25.54
C GLU A 95 -2.99 -7.69 -25.63
N VAL A 96 -2.40 -8.19 -26.72
CA VAL A 96 -2.20 -9.63 -26.96
C VAL A 96 -1.10 -10.18 -26.05
N ASN A 97 0.08 -9.56 -26.05
CA ASN A 97 1.18 -10.04 -25.22
C ASN A 97 0.90 -9.83 -23.72
N ALA A 98 0.29 -8.70 -23.34
CA ALA A 98 -0.12 -8.44 -21.96
C ALA A 98 -1.14 -9.49 -21.46
N SER A 99 -2.12 -9.85 -22.28
CA SER A 99 -3.12 -10.88 -21.93
C SER A 99 -2.48 -12.25 -21.77
N LEU A 100 -1.60 -12.64 -22.71
CA LEU A 100 -0.86 -13.92 -22.66
C LEU A 100 -0.06 -14.04 -21.36
N TYR A 101 0.76 -13.05 -21.03
CA TYR A 101 1.60 -13.11 -19.82
C TYR A 101 0.78 -13.13 -18.54
N LYS A 102 -0.36 -12.45 -18.53
CA LYS A 102 -1.29 -12.46 -17.41
C LYS A 102 -1.94 -13.83 -17.20
N GLU A 103 -2.32 -14.52 -18.28
CA GLU A 103 -2.83 -15.90 -18.23
C GLU A 103 -1.78 -16.88 -17.69
N MET A 104 -0.50 -16.65 -17.99
CA MET A 104 0.63 -17.41 -17.43
C MET A 104 0.93 -17.07 -15.96
N GLY A 105 0.21 -16.10 -15.38
CA GLY A 105 0.30 -15.73 -13.97
C GLY A 105 1.32 -14.64 -13.66
N TYR A 106 1.78 -13.86 -14.65
CA TYR A 106 2.56 -12.64 -14.42
C TYR A 106 1.64 -11.47 -14.03
N ASP A 107 2.18 -10.53 -13.26
CA ASP A 107 1.42 -9.37 -12.77
C ASP A 107 1.30 -8.27 -13.84
N ASP A 108 2.35 -8.05 -14.64
CA ASP A 108 2.37 -7.08 -15.74
C ASP A 108 3.53 -7.38 -16.73
N CYS A 109 3.62 -6.60 -17.81
CA CYS A 109 4.73 -6.61 -18.76
C CYS A 109 5.21 -5.20 -19.09
N ILE A 110 6.49 -5.06 -19.39
CA ILE A 110 7.18 -3.77 -19.61
C ILE A 110 8.07 -3.85 -20.85
N SER A 111 8.24 -2.71 -21.52
CA SER A 111 9.10 -2.60 -22.71
C SER A 111 10.39 -1.85 -22.41
N LEU A 112 11.51 -2.31 -22.99
CA LEU A 112 12.76 -1.55 -22.99
C LEU A 112 12.66 -0.21 -23.74
N LYS A 113 11.61 0.00 -24.53
CA LYS A 113 11.36 1.26 -25.23
C LYS A 113 10.80 2.36 -24.33
N GLU A 114 10.29 2.03 -23.14
CA GLU A 114 9.77 3.02 -22.19
C GLU A 114 10.84 4.02 -21.76
N SER A 115 10.44 5.28 -21.52
CA SER A 115 11.35 6.27 -20.96
C SER A 115 11.74 5.89 -19.53
N ASP A 116 12.94 6.29 -19.10
CA ASP A 116 13.46 5.93 -17.77
C ASP A 116 12.54 6.41 -16.66
N LYS A 117 11.95 7.61 -16.82
CA LYS A 117 10.99 8.19 -15.89
C LYS A 117 9.69 7.39 -15.83
N ASP A 118 9.16 6.99 -16.98
CA ASP A 118 7.90 6.22 -17.05
C ASP A 118 8.08 4.83 -16.46
N LEU A 119 9.19 4.15 -16.79
CA LEU A 119 9.53 2.85 -16.23
C LEU A 119 9.63 2.90 -14.70
N ILE A 120 10.37 3.87 -14.15
CA ILE A 120 10.49 4.03 -12.69
C ILE A 120 9.11 4.25 -12.06
N LYS A 121 8.28 5.11 -12.66
CA LYS A 121 6.93 5.39 -12.15
C LYS A 121 6.04 4.15 -12.20
N HIS A 122 6.09 3.39 -13.29
CA HIS A 122 5.31 2.17 -13.50
C HIS A 122 5.71 1.10 -12.47
N LEU A 123 7.01 0.84 -12.29
CA LEU A 123 7.51 -0.12 -11.28
C LEU A 123 7.05 0.25 -9.86
N ASN A 124 7.18 1.51 -9.46
CA ASN A 124 6.70 1.93 -8.14
C ASN A 124 5.18 1.78 -8.00
N THR A 125 4.43 2.07 -9.07
CA THR A 125 2.97 1.94 -9.08
C THR A 125 2.55 0.48 -8.91
N LEU A 126 3.21 -0.45 -9.59
CA LEU A 126 2.91 -1.88 -9.53
C LEU A 126 3.18 -2.46 -8.14
N VAL A 127 4.34 -2.16 -7.55
CA VAL A 127 4.66 -2.60 -6.18
C VAL A 127 3.65 -2.01 -5.19
N TYR A 128 3.32 -0.73 -5.32
CA TYR A 128 2.32 -0.09 -4.48
C TYR A 128 0.94 -0.77 -4.61
N GLN A 129 0.46 -1.03 -5.83
CA GLN A 129 -0.82 -1.71 -6.08
C GLN A 129 -0.85 -3.12 -5.49
N LYS A 130 0.24 -3.89 -5.66
CA LYS A 130 0.37 -5.25 -5.11
C LYS A 130 0.28 -5.23 -3.58
N LEU A 131 1.03 -4.32 -2.94
CA LEU A 131 1.01 -4.17 -1.49
C LEU A 131 -0.35 -3.70 -0.98
N CYS A 132 -1.00 -2.75 -1.65
CA CYS A 132 -2.37 -2.34 -1.31
C CYS A 132 -3.35 -3.52 -1.41
N SER A 133 -3.25 -4.35 -2.45
CA SER A 133 -4.08 -5.55 -2.61
C SER A 133 -3.90 -6.55 -1.46
N LEU A 134 -2.64 -6.86 -1.11
CA LEU A 134 -2.32 -7.77 -0.01
C LEU A 134 -2.73 -7.20 1.34
N TYR A 135 -2.45 -5.92 1.57
CA TYR A 135 -2.88 -5.21 2.76
C TYR A 135 -4.39 -5.21 2.87
N ASN A 136 -5.13 -4.97 1.79
CA ASN A 136 -6.59 -5.05 1.80
C ASN A 136 -7.10 -6.46 2.06
N HIS A 137 -6.43 -7.52 1.57
CA HIS A 137 -6.82 -8.89 1.91
C HIS A 137 -6.58 -9.18 3.41
N SER A 138 -5.42 -8.79 3.95
CA SER A 138 -5.08 -8.94 5.38
C SER A 138 -5.97 -8.10 6.29
N LEU A 139 -6.20 -6.84 5.91
CA LEU A 139 -7.11 -5.92 6.59
C LEU A 139 -8.53 -6.41 6.49
N LYS A 140 -9.04 -6.79 5.32
CA LYS A 140 -10.42 -7.25 5.19
C LYS A 140 -10.67 -8.44 6.10
N LYS A 141 -9.72 -9.38 6.18
CA LYS A 141 -9.77 -10.46 7.18
C LYS A 141 -9.80 -9.90 8.62
N SER A 142 -8.89 -9.01 8.97
CA SER A 142 -8.81 -8.40 10.31
C SER A 142 -9.98 -7.43 10.65
N LEU A 143 -10.68 -6.90 9.65
CA LEU A 143 -11.73 -5.88 9.77
C LEU A 143 -13.13 -6.49 9.66
N ASP A 144 -13.27 -7.62 8.96
CA ASP A 144 -14.46 -8.47 9.01
C ASP A 144 -14.56 -9.13 10.39
N ASP A 145 -13.43 -9.53 10.98
CA ASP A 145 -13.35 -10.02 12.38
C ASP A 145 -13.34 -8.86 13.41
N GLY A 146 -12.98 -7.64 12.97
CA GLY A 146 -12.81 -6.46 13.81
C GLY A 146 -11.51 -6.49 14.62
N ILE A 147 -11.14 -5.36 15.23
CA ILE A 147 -10.05 -5.38 16.23
C ILE A 147 -10.58 -6.15 17.45
N GLU A 148 -10.11 -7.39 17.63
CA GLU A 148 -10.48 -8.31 18.72
C GLU A 148 -9.91 -7.89 20.09
N ILE A 149 -9.89 -6.59 20.36
CA ILE A 149 -9.62 -6.06 21.70
C ILE A 149 -10.98 -5.86 22.37
N PRO A 150 -11.27 -6.54 23.49
CA PRO A 150 -12.54 -6.39 24.20
C PRO A 150 -12.87 -4.92 24.50
N GLY A 151 -14.08 -4.50 24.16
CA GLY A 151 -14.55 -3.12 24.36
C GLY A 151 -14.04 -2.08 23.37
N PHE A 152 -13.11 -2.41 22.45
CA PHE A 152 -12.58 -1.45 21.48
C PHE A 152 -13.66 -0.86 20.57
N ASN A 153 -14.47 -1.74 19.96
CA ASN A 153 -15.51 -1.33 19.04
C ASN A 153 -16.61 -0.52 19.74
N GLU A 154 -16.96 -0.88 20.97
CA GLU A 154 -17.96 -0.19 21.79
C GLU A 154 -17.51 1.25 22.06
N ILE A 155 -16.29 1.42 22.58
CA ILE A 155 -15.74 2.75 22.87
C ILE A 155 -15.60 3.59 21.60
N MET A 156 -15.15 3.00 20.48
CA MET A 156 -15.06 3.73 19.22
C MET A 156 -16.44 4.21 18.73
N VAL A 157 -17.47 3.37 18.82
CA VAL A 157 -18.84 3.72 18.43
C VAL A 157 -19.40 4.81 19.35
N ASP A 158 -19.18 4.71 20.65
CA ASP A 158 -19.62 5.70 21.64
C ASP A 158 -18.98 7.06 21.39
N ILE A 159 -17.68 7.09 21.09
CA ILE A 159 -16.97 8.33 20.71
C ILE A 159 -17.61 8.96 19.47
N LEU A 160 -17.82 8.20 18.40
CA LEU A 160 -18.41 8.74 17.16
C LEU A 160 -19.87 9.22 17.37
N HIS A 161 -20.62 8.51 18.20
CA HIS A 161 -21.96 8.91 18.62
C HIS A 161 -21.93 10.22 19.43
N ASP A 162 -20.99 10.36 20.35
CA ASP A 162 -20.80 11.57 21.14
C ASP A 162 -20.32 12.77 20.32
N PHE A 163 -19.64 12.52 19.20
CA PHE A 163 -19.38 13.53 18.16
C PHE A 163 -20.61 13.84 17.30
N GLY A 164 -21.77 13.25 17.57
CA GLY A 164 -23.02 13.51 16.87
C GLY A 164 -23.04 12.99 15.43
N ILE A 165 -22.13 12.09 15.06
CA ILE A 165 -22.01 11.58 13.69
C ILE A 165 -23.09 10.51 13.46
N PRO A 166 -24.05 10.72 12.54
CA PRO A 166 -25.11 9.74 12.31
C PRO A 166 -24.57 8.46 11.67
N ALA A 167 -24.96 7.31 12.24
CA ALA A 167 -24.56 5.99 11.73
C ALA A 167 -25.08 5.69 10.30
N SER A 168 -26.11 6.41 9.84
CA SER A 168 -26.66 6.30 8.49
C SER A 168 -25.77 6.91 7.40
N LEU A 169 -24.80 7.76 7.76
CA LEU A 169 -23.89 8.35 6.79
C LEU A 169 -22.84 7.34 6.35
N THR A 170 -22.56 7.26 5.06
CA THR A 170 -21.48 6.42 4.53
C THR A 170 -20.12 6.82 5.13
N GLY A 171 -19.92 8.12 5.40
CA GLY A 171 -18.72 8.62 6.08
C GLY A 171 -18.51 8.05 7.47
N TYR A 172 -19.56 7.65 8.19
CA TYR A 172 -19.44 7.01 9.51
C TYR A 172 -18.69 5.67 9.42
N GLN A 173 -19.08 4.82 8.45
CA GLN A 173 -18.40 3.54 8.24
C GLN A 173 -16.95 3.74 7.81
N TYR A 174 -16.70 4.72 6.94
CA TYR A 174 -15.34 5.05 6.52
C TYR A 174 -14.48 5.53 7.69
N LEU A 175 -15.02 6.37 8.58
CA LEU A 175 -14.30 6.85 9.77
C LEU A 175 -13.93 5.71 10.71
N LYS A 176 -14.84 4.76 10.97
CA LYS A 176 -14.52 3.56 11.79
C LYS A 176 -13.31 2.81 11.22
N ARG A 177 -13.33 2.51 9.92
CA ARG A 177 -12.23 1.80 9.25
C ARG A 177 -10.93 2.60 9.29
N ALA A 178 -11.00 3.92 9.10
CA ALA A 178 -9.83 4.79 9.16
C ALA A 178 -9.21 4.84 10.57
N ILE A 179 -10.04 4.90 11.61
CA ILE A 179 -9.60 4.89 13.02
C ILE A 179 -8.98 3.53 13.37
N GLU A 180 -9.55 2.42 12.94
CA GLU A 180 -8.96 1.09 13.13
C GLU A 180 -7.57 1.01 12.46
N MET A 181 -7.45 1.47 11.20
CA MET A 181 -6.17 1.52 10.49
C MET A 181 -5.12 2.37 11.23
N ALA A 182 -5.52 3.55 11.71
CA ALA A 182 -4.67 4.47 12.46
C ALA A 182 -4.27 3.94 13.84
N PHE A 183 -5.18 3.26 14.52
CA PHE A 183 -4.90 2.57 15.77
C PHE A 183 -3.84 1.49 15.58
N LEU A 184 -3.93 0.70 14.51
CA LEU A 184 -2.92 -0.34 14.22
C LEU A 184 -1.57 0.26 13.85
N ASN A 185 -1.55 1.34 13.07
CA ASN A 185 -0.32 2.03 12.70
C ASN A 185 -0.53 3.55 12.55
N ILE A 186 0.10 4.31 13.44
CA ILE A 186 -0.03 5.77 13.50
C ILE A 186 0.52 6.48 12.26
N ASP A 187 1.50 5.87 11.56
CA ASP A 187 2.09 6.43 10.34
C ASP A 187 1.06 6.52 9.20
N THR A 188 -0.04 5.75 9.26
CA THR A 188 -1.15 5.89 8.29
C THR A 188 -1.80 7.27 8.32
N VAL A 189 -1.69 8.00 9.43
CA VAL A 189 -2.24 9.35 9.56
C VAL A 189 -1.19 10.41 9.23
N VAL A 190 0.06 10.21 9.65
CA VAL A 190 1.17 11.14 9.37
C VAL A 190 1.60 11.03 7.90
N GLY A 191 0.97 11.80 7.02
CA GLY A 191 1.25 11.80 5.57
C GLY A 191 0.66 10.61 4.80
N GLY A 192 0.06 9.64 5.49
CA GLY A 192 -0.56 8.45 4.90
C GLY A 192 -2.06 8.59 4.55
N VAL A 193 -2.76 9.63 5.00
CA VAL A 193 -4.23 9.71 4.84
C VAL A 193 -4.66 9.61 3.37
N THR A 194 -4.06 10.40 2.49
CA THR A 194 -4.37 10.40 1.05
C THR A 194 -3.73 9.23 0.28
N LYS A 195 -2.73 8.58 0.88
CA LYS A 195 -1.86 7.57 0.26
C LYS A 195 -2.13 6.15 0.72
N VAL A 196 -2.88 5.97 1.80
CA VAL A 196 -3.15 4.67 2.42
C VAL A 196 -4.62 4.64 2.80
N ILE A 197 -5.06 5.50 3.73
CA ILE A 197 -6.44 5.44 4.27
C ILE A 197 -7.49 5.58 3.16
N TYR A 198 -7.44 6.64 2.34
CA TYR A 198 -8.47 6.84 1.31
C TYR A 198 -8.42 5.78 0.20
N PRO A 199 -7.26 5.43 -0.40
CA PRO A 199 -7.20 4.35 -1.40
C PRO A 199 -7.66 2.98 -0.87
N THR A 200 -7.25 2.62 0.36
CA THR A 200 -7.65 1.36 1.00
C THR A 200 -9.16 1.29 1.19
N ILE A 201 -9.76 2.31 1.82
CA ILE A 201 -11.22 2.34 2.03
C ILE A 201 -11.96 2.40 0.69
N ALA A 202 -11.43 3.13 -0.29
CA ALA A 202 -12.02 3.19 -1.63
C ALA A 202 -12.11 1.80 -2.27
N GLN A 203 -11.04 1.01 -2.18
CA GLN A 203 -11.04 -0.36 -2.67
C GLN A 203 -11.98 -1.26 -1.86
N MET A 204 -12.01 -1.14 -0.53
CA MET A 204 -12.89 -1.95 0.33
C MET A 204 -14.38 -1.78 0.01
N TYR A 205 -14.80 -0.55 -0.29
CA TYR A 205 -16.20 -0.22 -0.56
C TYR A 205 -16.51 0.01 -2.05
N ASN A 206 -15.61 -0.43 -2.94
CA ASN A 206 -15.75 -0.30 -4.39
C ASN A 206 -16.15 1.13 -4.83
N THR A 207 -15.41 2.12 -4.33
CA THR A 207 -15.61 3.55 -4.57
C THR A 207 -14.27 4.22 -4.91
N THR A 208 -14.19 5.56 -4.87
CA THR A 208 -12.96 6.31 -5.19
C THR A 208 -12.45 7.11 -4.00
N SER A 209 -11.13 7.29 -3.88
CA SER A 209 -10.49 8.04 -2.79
C SER A 209 -11.09 9.45 -2.58
N PRO A 210 -11.41 10.24 -3.63
CA PRO A 210 -12.09 11.53 -3.47
C PRO A 210 -13.51 11.43 -2.93
N ARG A 211 -14.23 10.33 -3.20
CA ARG A 211 -15.56 10.09 -2.62
C ARG A 211 -15.46 9.69 -1.15
N VAL A 212 -14.47 8.88 -0.78
CA VAL A 212 -14.18 8.52 0.62
C VAL A 212 -13.91 9.78 1.44
N GLU A 213 -12.96 10.59 0.98
CA GLU A 213 -12.55 11.83 1.63
C GLU A 213 -13.73 12.77 1.85
N ARG A 214 -14.53 13.03 0.81
CA ARG A 214 -15.71 13.91 0.89
C ARG A 214 -16.78 13.35 1.83
N SER A 215 -16.99 12.03 1.82
CA SER A 215 -17.99 11.38 2.68
C SER A 215 -17.60 11.49 4.15
N MET A 216 -16.33 11.26 4.49
CA MET A 216 -15.81 11.45 5.85
C MET A 216 -15.94 12.91 6.30
N ARG A 217 -15.55 13.86 5.44
CA ARG A 217 -15.64 15.29 5.73
C ARG A 217 -17.07 15.73 6.00
N HIS A 218 -18.00 15.31 5.16
CA HIS A 218 -19.42 15.57 5.37
C HIS A 218 -19.94 14.98 6.70
N ALA A 219 -19.49 13.78 7.07
CA ALA A 219 -19.87 13.15 8.32
C ALA A 219 -19.35 13.92 9.54
N ILE A 220 -18.08 14.33 9.53
CA ILE A 220 -17.47 15.17 10.57
C ILE A 220 -18.22 16.51 10.64
N GLU A 221 -18.42 17.19 9.52
CA GLU A 221 -19.11 18.49 9.47
C GLU A 221 -20.54 18.43 10.02
N THR A 222 -21.26 17.35 9.75
CA THR A 222 -22.63 17.14 10.22
C THR A 222 -22.69 16.89 11.72
N GLY A 223 -21.74 16.13 12.26
CA GLY A 223 -21.67 15.82 13.69
C GLY A 223 -21.09 16.95 14.53
N TRP A 224 -20.11 17.70 14.01
CA TRP A 224 -19.28 18.62 14.79
C TRP A 224 -20.07 19.65 15.60
N CYS A 225 -21.14 20.20 15.03
CA CYS A 225 -21.98 21.19 15.71
C CYS A 225 -22.87 20.60 16.83
N ARG A 226 -22.97 19.27 16.93
CA ARG A 226 -23.80 18.53 17.87
C ARG A 226 -22.98 17.73 18.88
N ALA A 227 -21.66 17.78 18.79
CA ALA A 227 -20.81 16.98 19.65
C ALA A 227 -20.89 17.43 21.11
N LYS A 228 -20.77 16.48 22.03
CA LYS A 228 -20.70 16.77 23.46
C LYS A 228 -19.40 17.51 23.76
N ILE A 229 -19.51 18.65 24.46
CA ILE A 229 -18.36 19.51 24.82
C ILE A 229 -17.34 18.71 25.62
N GLU A 230 -17.78 17.91 26.59
CA GLU A 230 -16.91 17.07 27.43
C GLU A 230 -16.06 16.10 26.59
N THR A 231 -16.67 15.44 25.60
CA THR A 231 -15.96 14.50 24.71
C THR A 231 -15.00 15.23 23.78
N MET A 232 -15.41 16.38 23.23
CA MET A 232 -14.52 17.25 22.46
C MET A 232 -13.29 17.67 23.27
N GLU A 233 -13.51 18.21 24.47
CA GLU A 233 -12.44 18.67 25.35
C GLU A 233 -11.54 17.52 25.79
N LYS A 234 -12.08 16.30 25.99
CA LYS A 234 -11.29 15.13 26.36
C LYS A 234 -10.40 14.60 25.23
N ILE A 235 -10.85 14.68 23.98
CA ILE A 235 -10.14 14.09 22.83
C ILE A 235 -9.24 15.12 22.13
N PHE A 236 -9.64 16.40 22.12
CA PHE A 236 -8.92 17.48 21.45
C PHE A 236 -8.25 18.47 22.43
N SER A 237 -8.07 18.08 23.70
CA SER A 237 -7.75 18.92 24.88
C SER A 237 -6.64 19.97 24.70
N TYR A 238 -5.69 19.72 23.79
CA TYR A 238 -4.53 20.60 23.55
C TYR A 238 -4.50 21.23 22.15
N SER A 239 -5.39 20.80 21.25
CA SER A 239 -5.39 21.20 19.83
C SER A 239 -6.54 22.12 19.46
N TYR A 240 -7.57 22.20 20.31
CA TYR A 240 -8.76 23.01 20.06
C TYR A 240 -8.64 24.40 20.71
N SER A 241 -8.57 25.42 19.88
CA SER A 241 -8.98 26.79 20.24
C SER A 241 -10.25 27.12 19.46
N ASN A 242 -11.14 27.93 20.03
CA ASN A 242 -12.32 28.44 19.30
C ASN A 242 -11.97 29.15 17.98
N GLU A 243 -10.70 29.53 17.79
CA GLU A 243 -10.16 30.16 16.59
C GLU A 243 -9.72 29.18 15.49
N LYS A 244 -9.40 27.92 15.82
CA LYS A 244 -8.85 26.92 14.87
C LYS A 244 -9.91 26.25 13.98
N GLY A 245 -11.20 26.39 14.30
CA GLY A 245 -12.30 25.86 13.49
C GLY A 245 -12.47 24.34 13.56
N LYS A 246 -13.14 23.77 12.55
CA LYS A 246 -13.43 22.32 12.45
C LYS A 246 -12.16 21.56 12.03
N PRO A 247 -11.87 20.37 12.59
CA PRO A 247 -10.70 19.60 12.21
C PRO A 247 -10.83 19.04 10.79
N THR A 248 -9.68 18.84 10.16
CA THR A 248 -9.57 18.04 8.95
C THR A 248 -9.86 16.55 9.24
N ASN A 249 -10.17 15.77 8.21
CA ASN A 249 -10.35 14.32 8.36
C ASN A 249 -9.14 13.66 9.04
N GLY A 250 -7.92 14.05 8.64
CA GLY A 250 -6.69 13.50 9.19
C GLY A 250 -6.52 13.83 10.67
N GLU A 251 -6.76 15.09 11.07
CA GLU A 251 -6.73 15.49 12.48
C GLU A 251 -7.80 14.77 13.30
N PHE A 252 -9.02 14.63 12.76
CA PHE A 252 -10.10 13.92 13.44
C PHE A 252 -9.74 12.45 13.70
N ILE A 253 -9.24 11.75 12.68
CA ILE A 253 -8.78 10.36 12.80
C ILE A 253 -7.59 10.27 13.78
N ALA A 254 -6.62 11.19 13.70
CA ALA A 254 -5.46 11.21 14.58
C ALA A 254 -5.84 11.28 16.06
N ASN A 255 -6.63 12.30 16.44
CA ASN A 255 -6.95 12.56 17.85
C ASN A 255 -7.77 11.43 18.48
N ILE A 256 -8.74 10.86 17.74
CA ILE A 256 -9.50 9.71 18.24
C ILE A 256 -8.61 8.48 18.35
N SER A 257 -7.74 8.23 17.37
CA SER A 257 -6.83 7.09 17.40
C SER A 257 -5.85 7.20 18.56
N ASP A 258 -5.28 8.39 18.80
CA ASP A 258 -4.38 8.64 19.94
C ASP A 258 -5.09 8.39 21.28
N TYR A 259 -6.33 8.86 21.41
CA TYR A 259 -7.15 8.58 22.59
C TYR A 259 -7.33 7.06 22.80
N LEU A 260 -7.69 6.32 21.76
CA LEU A 260 -7.86 4.87 21.82
C LEU A 260 -6.54 4.15 22.11
N ILE A 261 -5.42 4.59 21.54
CA ILE A 261 -4.09 4.03 21.78
C ILE A 261 -3.70 4.17 23.26
N ILE A 262 -4.01 5.31 23.88
CA ILE A 262 -3.77 5.52 25.32
C ILE A 262 -4.70 4.62 26.13
N HIS A 263 -5.98 4.56 25.76
CA HIS A 263 -7.00 3.78 26.46
C HIS A 263 -6.69 2.27 26.44
N PHE A 264 -6.25 1.74 25.30
CA PHE A 264 -5.96 0.31 25.07
C PHE A 264 -4.46 0.02 25.01
N ARG A 265 -3.62 0.79 25.72
CA ARG A 265 -2.16 0.76 25.53
C ARG A 265 -1.55 -0.63 25.69
N LYS A 266 -2.03 -1.40 26.67
CA LYS A 266 -1.51 -2.74 26.96
C LYS A 266 -2.01 -3.75 25.93
N GLU A 267 -3.31 -3.79 25.71
CA GLU A 267 -4.03 -4.67 24.81
C GLU A 267 -3.54 -4.47 23.37
N ARG A 268 -3.33 -3.22 22.95
CA ARG A 268 -2.75 -2.89 21.66
C ARG A 268 -1.37 -3.48 21.48
N LYS A 269 -0.51 -3.40 22.51
CA LYS A 269 0.85 -3.95 22.44
C LYS A 269 0.81 -5.46 22.24
N GLU A 270 -0.07 -6.15 22.96
CA GLU A 270 -0.28 -7.59 22.85
C GLU A 270 -0.83 -7.95 21.46
N TYR A 271 -1.86 -7.24 20.99
CA TYR A 271 -2.48 -7.42 19.67
C TYR A 271 -1.48 -7.25 18.52
N LEU A 272 -0.68 -6.18 18.54
CA LEU A 272 0.33 -5.92 17.51
C LEU A 272 1.46 -6.95 17.52
N SER A 273 1.81 -7.49 18.70
CA SER A 273 2.82 -8.55 18.80
C SER A 273 2.32 -9.87 18.19
N ALA A 274 1.00 -10.10 18.22
CA ALA A 274 0.37 -11.25 17.56
C ALA A 274 0.15 -11.06 16.05
N HIS A 275 0.21 -9.81 15.54
CA HIS A 275 -0.10 -9.47 14.14
C HIS A 275 0.98 -8.58 13.46
N PRO A 276 2.25 -9.04 13.36
CA PRO A 276 3.35 -8.22 12.87
C PRO A 276 3.21 -7.78 11.40
N ASP A 277 2.60 -8.62 10.55
CA ASP A 277 2.50 -8.38 9.09
C ASP A 277 1.70 -7.10 8.75
N ASN A 278 0.74 -6.72 9.59
CA ASN A 278 -0.13 -5.57 9.34
C ASN A 278 0.62 -4.24 9.45
N VAL A 279 1.58 -4.12 10.36
CA VAL A 279 2.36 -2.88 10.57
C VAL A 279 3.42 -2.72 9.48
N GLU A 280 4.14 -3.80 9.16
CA GLU A 280 5.21 -3.77 8.17
C GLU A 280 4.69 -3.43 6.76
N ASN A 281 3.56 -4.02 6.36
CA ASN A 281 2.95 -3.76 5.06
C ASN A 281 2.55 -2.28 4.89
N VAL A 282 2.00 -1.66 5.94
CA VAL A 282 1.63 -0.24 5.91
C VAL A 282 2.85 0.66 5.74
N ASN A 283 3.91 0.43 6.53
CA ASN A 283 5.12 1.24 6.46
C ASN A 283 5.78 1.12 5.08
N HIS A 284 5.73 -0.07 4.48
CA HIS A 284 6.23 -0.28 3.13
C HIS A 284 5.44 0.50 2.08
N ILE A 285 4.10 0.51 2.16
CA ILE A 285 3.21 1.29 1.29
C ILE A 285 3.51 2.79 1.40
N ILE A 286 3.65 3.32 2.62
CA ILE A 286 3.95 4.75 2.86
C ILE A 286 5.30 5.12 2.24
N ASN A 287 6.33 4.31 2.46
CA ASN A 287 7.67 4.55 1.94
C ASN A 287 7.69 4.60 0.40
N ILE A 288 7.01 3.66 -0.26
CA ILE A 288 6.92 3.64 -1.73
C ILE A 288 6.10 4.83 -2.25
N SER A 289 4.98 5.16 -1.61
CA SER A 289 4.15 6.29 -2.05
C SER A 289 4.87 7.63 -1.92
N ASN A 290 5.68 7.79 -0.87
CA ASN A 290 6.55 8.95 -0.70
C ASN A 290 7.61 9.03 -1.81
N ALA A 291 8.23 7.91 -2.17
CA ALA A 291 9.16 7.81 -3.29
C ALA A 291 8.52 8.25 -4.63
N VAL A 292 7.29 7.82 -4.92
CA VAL A 292 6.54 8.23 -6.11
C VAL A 292 6.25 9.74 -6.12
N SER A 293 5.91 10.30 -4.96
CA SER A 293 5.57 11.73 -4.83
C SER A 293 6.78 12.64 -5.08
N ILE A 294 7.97 12.23 -4.64
CA ILE A 294 9.23 12.98 -4.85
C ILE A 294 9.63 13.01 -6.32
N GLY A 295 9.35 11.94 -7.08
CA GLY A 295 9.58 11.88 -8.52
C GLY A 295 8.75 12.90 -9.32
N ASN A 296 7.58 13.30 -8.81
CA ASN A 296 6.69 14.27 -9.46
C ASN A 296 7.01 15.73 -9.09
N ASN A 297 7.65 16.00 -7.96
CA ASN A 297 7.88 17.37 -7.46
C ASN A 297 9.14 18.07 -8.03
N LYS A 298 9.96 17.39 -8.84
CA LYS A 298 11.07 18.03 -9.58
C LYS A 298 10.61 18.82 -10.82
N GLU A 299 9.29 18.92 -11.08
CA GLU A 299 8.72 19.60 -12.26
C GLU A 299 8.14 21.00 -11.98
N LYS A 300 8.63 21.71 -10.96
CA LYS A 300 8.42 23.17 -10.90
C LYS A 300 9.75 23.87 -11.16
N GLU A 301 10.09 23.99 -12.44
CA GLU A 301 11.01 25.05 -12.87
C GLU A 301 10.42 26.41 -12.45
N PRO A 302 11.26 27.36 -12.01
CA PRO A 302 10.78 28.71 -11.72
C PRO A 302 10.29 29.30 -13.04
N VAL A 303 9.01 29.67 -13.08
CA VAL A 303 8.48 30.53 -14.14
C VAL A 303 9.26 31.85 -14.04
N ILE A 304 10.12 32.10 -15.04
CA ILE A 304 10.78 33.40 -15.26
C ILE A 304 9.72 34.38 -15.79
#